data_AF-A0A6C7TDC0-F1
#
_entry.id   AF-A0A6C7TDC0-F1
#
_cell.length_a   1.000
_cell.length_b   1.000
_cell.length_c   1.000
_cell.angle_alpha   90.00
_cell.angle_beta   90.00
_cell.angle_gamma   90.00
#
_symmetry.space_group_name_H-M   'P 1'
#
loop_
_entity.id
_entity.type
_entity.pdbx_description
1 polymer ?
#
loop_
_entity_poly.entity_id
_entity_poly.type
_entity_poly.pdbx_seq_one_letter_code
_entity_poly.pdbx_strand_id
1 'polypeptide(L)'
;MNISNLSELIHANMLNEGSVLSVTGFALSLHELKNGFAFFSNNKKEIIQAVQKGAFAIISEHELCIDDKEIYYLQVDNLESALIKLLRFLCEEKECEFLALQAYELGICKAFSLNILKGNIFVDFNSLIKAKKGEIFCFSDENYLLQLCASLTILKEANFTLLSRSSFFFTTLVCDNLYFKNLNLPFIYAKIFAKIMFYLKEKNTKMSFDFNKIDDFKIYFMDENFNISEFGSSARAFIIVSNQNTFDFWQENFKNIKGFRTALHNSLFCDFSYDKLLDLKNLKNFKYCLLLEDYEAFEREFKNEENQSPSLFLN
;
A
#
# COMPACT_ATOMS: atom_id res chain seq x y z
N MET A 1 -17.85 -22.83 -2.21
CA MET A 1 -17.59 -23.42 -0.87
C MET A 1 -18.89 -24.00 -0.33
N ASN A 2 -18.87 -25.21 0.24
CA ASN A 2 -20.04 -25.78 0.91
C ASN A 2 -20.38 -24.94 2.17
N ILE A 3 -21.65 -24.69 2.44
CA ILE A 3 -22.08 -23.85 3.56
C ILE A 3 -21.80 -24.49 4.92
N SER A 4 -21.85 -25.82 5.05
CA SER A 4 -21.45 -26.48 6.30
C SER A 4 -19.98 -26.21 6.60
N ASN A 5 -19.11 -26.37 5.60
CA ASN A 5 -17.68 -26.08 5.74
C ASN A 5 -17.43 -24.60 6.03
N LEU A 6 -18.20 -23.69 5.42
CA LEU A 6 -18.12 -22.27 5.72
C LEU A 6 -18.50 -22.00 7.18
N SER A 7 -19.63 -22.55 7.65
CA SER A 7 -20.12 -22.38 9.01
C SER A 7 -19.12 -22.89 10.03
N GLU A 8 -18.55 -24.08 9.79
CA GLU A 8 -17.48 -24.64 10.63
C GLU A 8 -16.22 -23.77 10.63
N LEU A 9 -15.76 -23.35 9.43
CA LEU A 9 -14.55 -22.54 9.28
C LEU A 9 -14.64 -21.21 10.03
N ILE A 10 -15.77 -20.52 9.96
CA ILE A 10 -15.95 -19.20 10.60
C ILE A 10 -16.49 -19.30 12.04
N HIS A 11 -16.74 -20.52 12.53
CA HIS A 11 -17.36 -20.80 13.83
C HIS A 11 -18.75 -20.16 13.96
N ALA A 12 -19.56 -20.24 12.91
CA ALA A 12 -20.92 -19.72 12.95
C ALA A 12 -21.91 -20.69 13.61
N ASN A 13 -22.84 -20.12 14.37
CA ASN A 13 -24.08 -20.77 14.74
C ASN A 13 -25.08 -20.65 13.58
N MET A 14 -25.58 -21.79 13.10
CA MET A 14 -26.56 -21.83 12.02
C MET A 14 -27.97 -21.61 12.60
N LEU A 15 -28.61 -20.50 12.24
CA LEU A 15 -29.94 -20.15 12.74
C LEU A 15 -31.06 -20.88 11.98
N ASN A 16 -30.81 -21.23 10.72
CA ASN A 16 -31.69 -22.04 9.89
C ASN A 16 -30.91 -22.73 8.75
N GLU A 17 -31.53 -23.75 8.17
CA GLU A 17 -31.04 -24.41 6.97
C GLU A 17 -31.76 -23.87 5.74
N GLY A 18 -31.00 -23.27 4.82
CA GLY A 18 -31.49 -22.86 3.51
C GLY A 18 -31.51 -24.01 2.48
N SER A 19 -32.01 -23.73 1.27
CA SER A 19 -32.20 -24.74 0.22
C SER A 19 -30.92 -25.06 -0.57
N VAL A 20 -29.99 -24.11 -0.68
CA VAL A 20 -28.77 -24.26 -1.47
C VAL A 20 -27.55 -24.54 -0.59
N LEU A 21 -26.89 -25.68 -0.81
CA LEU A 21 -25.81 -26.18 0.06
C LEU A 21 -24.43 -25.51 -0.14
N SER A 22 -24.29 -24.59 -1.09
CA SER A 22 -22.99 -24.00 -1.42
C SER A 22 -23.08 -22.58 -1.95
N VAL A 23 -22.08 -21.76 -1.61
CA VAL A 23 -21.91 -20.40 -2.15
C VAL A 23 -20.82 -20.37 -3.22
N THR A 24 -20.99 -19.49 -4.22
CA THR A 24 -20.06 -19.32 -5.35
C THR A 24 -19.04 -18.19 -5.13
N GLY A 25 -19.23 -17.37 -4.10
CA GLY A 25 -18.34 -16.27 -3.76
C GLY A 25 -18.78 -15.57 -2.48
N PHE A 26 -18.10 -14.47 -2.16
CA PHE A 26 -18.27 -13.72 -0.92
C PHE A 26 -18.28 -12.22 -1.20
N ALA A 27 -19.05 -11.45 -0.43
CA ALA A 27 -19.08 -9.99 -0.56
C ALA A 27 -19.29 -9.30 0.81
N LEU A 28 -18.67 -8.12 0.97
CA LEU A 28 -18.90 -7.18 2.08
C LEU A 28 -19.78 -6.00 1.67
N SER A 29 -19.96 -5.78 0.36
CA SER A 29 -20.72 -4.65 -0.18
C SER A 29 -21.79 -5.12 -1.16
N LEU A 30 -22.94 -4.44 -1.15
CA LEU A 30 -24.04 -4.74 -2.07
C LEU A 30 -23.67 -4.52 -3.54
N HIS A 31 -22.66 -3.70 -3.82
CA HIS A 31 -22.16 -3.44 -5.16
C HIS A 31 -21.43 -4.67 -5.74
N GLU A 32 -20.71 -5.40 -4.90
CA GLU A 32 -19.93 -6.57 -5.33
C GLU A 32 -20.68 -7.89 -5.19
N LEU A 33 -21.83 -7.86 -4.52
CA LEU A 33 -22.70 -9.00 -4.34
C LEU A 33 -23.25 -9.49 -5.69
N LYS A 34 -23.11 -10.80 -5.92
CA LYS A 34 -23.69 -11.52 -7.07
C LYS A 34 -24.62 -12.61 -6.57
N ASN A 35 -25.52 -13.05 -7.44
CA ASN A 35 -26.38 -14.19 -7.17
C ASN A 35 -25.54 -15.41 -6.76
N GLY A 36 -25.93 -16.06 -5.66
CA GLY A 36 -25.27 -17.23 -5.10
C GLY A 36 -24.11 -16.97 -4.14
N PHE A 37 -23.88 -15.71 -3.75
CA PHE A 37 -22.79 -15.35 -2.83
C PHE A 37 -23.23 -15.45 -1.37
N ALA A 38 -22.24 -15.61 -0.49
CA ALA A 38 -22.35 -15.29 0.93
C ALA A 38 -22.12 -13.78 1.15
N PHE A 39 -22.94 -13.16 1.98
CA PHE A 39 -22.87 -11.73 2.29
C PHE A 39 -22.63 -11.51 3.79
N PHE A 40 -21.64 -10.69 4.13
CA PHE A 40 -21.29 -10.35 5.51
C PHE A 40 -21.73 -8.91 5.79
N SER A 41 -22.62 -8.71 6.76
CA SER A 41 -23.01 -7.36 7.20
C SER A 41 -23.75 -7.42 8.53
N ASN A 42 -23.57 -6.39 9.35
CA ASN A 42 -24.38 -6.14 10.55
C ASN A 42 -25.55 -5.17 10.26
N ASN A 43 -25.61 -4.59 9.06
CA ASN A 43 -26.62 -3.59 8.70
C ASN A 43 -27.89 -4.29 8.19
N LYS A 44 -28.97 -4.23 8.98
CA LYS A 44 -30.27 -4.83 8.65
C LYS A 44 -30.81 -4.42 7.28
N LYS A 45 -30.64 -3.15 6.88
CA LYS A 45 -31.12 -2.68 5.56
C LYS A 45 -30.33 -3.29 4.42
N GLU A 46 -29.02 -3.47 4.60
CA GLU A 46 -28.17 -4.13 3.61
C GLU A 46 -28.49 -5.61 3.51
N ILE A 47 -28.70 -6.29 4.64
CA ILE A 47 -29.08 -7.70 4.67
C ILE A 47 -30.36 -7.95 3.85
N ILE A 48 -31.41 -7.15 4.07
CA ILE A 48 -32.67 -7.26 3.29
C ILE A 48 -32.40 -7.10 1.79
N GLN A 49 -31.58 -6.12 1.41
CA GLN A 49 -31.22 -5.90 0.00
C GLN A 49 -30.33 -7.02 -0.56
N ALA A 50 -29.46 -7.63 0.27
CA ALA A 50 -28.60 -8.72 -0.14
C ALA A 50 -29.40 -9.99 -0.44
N VAL A 51 -30.38 -10.29 0.42
CA VAL A 51 -31.37 -11.36 0.19
C VAL A 51 -32.09 -11.16 -1.14
N GLN A 52 -32.62 -9.95 -1.37
CA GLN A 52 -33.30 -9.61 -2.65
C GLN A 52 -32.38 -9.70 -3.88
N LYS A 53 -31.07 -9.49 -3.70
CA LYS A 53 -30.05 -9.65 -4.75
C LYS A 53 -29.60 -11.09 -4.98
N GLY A 54 -30.17 -12.06 -4.25
CA GLY A 54 -29.87 -13.48 -4.41
C GLY A 54 -28.67 -13.96 -3.62
N ALA A 55 -28.39 -13.39 -2.45
CA ALA A 55 -27.44 -13.99 -1.51
C ALA A 55 -27.95 -15.36 -1.03
N PHE A 56 -27.09 -16.37 -0.97
CA PHE A 56 -27.44 -17.71 -0.49
C PHE A 56 -27.09 -17.93 0.98
N ALA A 57 -26.25 -17.06 1.54
CA ALA A 57 -25.96 -17.04 2.96
C ALA A 57 -25.78 -15.59 3.46
N ILE A 58 -26.28 -15.30 4.65
CA ILE A 58 -26.08 -14.05 5.37
C ILE A 58 -25.27 -14.36 6.63
N ILE A 59 -24.18 -13.62 6.85
CA ILE A 59 -23.31 -13.72 8.01
C ILE A 59 -23.36 -12.39 8.78
N SER A 60 -23.65 -12.45 10.08
CA SER A 60 -23.80 -11.28 10.96
C SER A 60 -23.37 -11.60 12.38
N GLU A 61 -22.94 -10.59 13.13
CA GLU A 61 -22.74 -10.70 14.58
C GLU A 61 -24.05 -10.65 15.35
N HIS A 62 -25.01 -9.91 14.81
CA HIS A 62 -26.29 -9.68 15.45
C HIS A 62 -27.29 -10.77 15.11
N GLU A 63 -28.24 -10.99 16.02
CA GLU A 63 -29.38 -11.87 15.80
C GLU A 63 -30.16 -11.44 14.54
N LEU A 64 -30.35 -12.40 13.64
CA LEU A 64 -30.97 -12.20 12.34
C LEU A 64 -32.45 -12.61 12.41
N CYS A 65 -33.34 -11.76 11.89
CA CYS A 65 -34.72 -12.18 11.64
C CYS A 65 -34.73 -13.04 10.38
N ILE A 66 -35.22 -14.27 10.48
CA ILE A 66 -35.29 -15.21 9.36
C ILE A 66 -36.50 -14.84 8.51
N ASP A 67 -36.29 -13.93 7.55
CA ASP A 67 -37.34 -13.44 6.66
C ASP A 67 -37.54 -14.35 5.44
N ASP A 68 -36.50 -15.09 5.05
CA ASP A 68 -36.51 -16.03 3.91
C ASP A 68 -35.92 -17.38 4.33
N LYS A 69 -36.74 -18.44 4.38
CA LYS A 69 -36.28 -19.76 4.83
C LYS A 69 -35.42 -20.50 3.80
N GLU A 70 -35.31 -20.00 2.57
CA GLU A 70 -34.48 -20.61 1.53
C GLU A 70 -32.99 -20.23 1.65
N ILE A 71 -32.67 -19.22 2.47
CA ILE A 71 -31.32 -18.68 2.65
C ILE A 71 -30.75 -19.13 4.00
N TYR A 72 -29.44 -19.38 4.06
CA TYR A 72 -28.77 -19.65 5.33
C TYR A 72 -28.49 -18.36 6.10
N TYR A 73 -28.89 -18.32 7.37
CA TYR A 73 -28.52 -17.24 8.30
C TYR A 73 -27.52 -17.80 9.31
N LEU A 74 -26.31 -17.27 9.26
CA LEU A 74 -25.17 -17.70 10.05
C LEU A 74 -24.78 -16.59 11.02
N GLN A 75 -24.88 -16.86 12.32
CA GLN A 75 -24.47 -15.93 13.35
C GLN A 75 -23.04 -16.22 13.81
N VAL A 76 -22.19 -15.20 13.85
CA VAL A 76 -20.81 -15.30 14.38
C VAL A 76 -20.63 -14.39 15.59
N ASP A 77 -19.66 -14.66 16.46
CA ASP A 77 -19.40 -13.77 17.60
C ASP A 77 -18.74 -12.45 17.18
N ASN A 78 -17.89 -12.51 16.15
CA ASN A 78 -17.14 -11.37 15.64
C ASN A 78 -16.87 -11.53 14.13
N LEU A 79 -17.31 -10.54 13.34
CA LEU A 79 -17.26 -10.54 11.89
C LEU A 79 -15.82 -10.44 11.39
N GLU A 80 -15.00 -9.60 12.02
CA GLU A 80 -13.58 -9.47 11.69
C GLU A 80 -12.85 -10.81 11.83
N SER A 81 -13.05 -11.51 12.94
CA SER A 81 -12.50 -12.85 13.17
C SER A 81 -13.01 -13.87 12.15
N ALA A 82 -14.30 -13.84 11.81
CA ALA A 82 -14.87 -14.70 10.78
C ALA A 82 -14.22 -14.46 9.41
N LEU A 83 -14.02 -13.19 9.05
CA LEU A 83 -13.35 -12.79 7.80
C LEU A 83 -11.88 -13.21 7.78
N ILE A 84 -11.15 -13.04 8.88
CA ILE A 84 -9.76 -13.49 9.00
C ILE A 84 -9.66 -15.00 8.78
N LYS A 85 -10.52 -15.80 9.43
CA LYS A 85 -10.54 -17.27 9.26
C LYS A 85 -10.82 -17.67 7.81
N LEU A 86 -11.83 -17.04 7.18
CA LEU A 86 -12.17 -17.28 5.78
C LEU A 86 -11.01 -16.92 4.85
N LEU A 87 -10.46 -15.72 5.00
CA LEU A 87 -9.42 -15.22 4.11
C LEU A 87 -8.12 -16.00 4.29
N ARG A 88 -7.77 -16.39 5.52
CA ARG A 88 -6.63 -17.28 5.77
C ARG A 88 -6.78 -18.60 5.01
N PHE A 89 -7.93 -19.26 5.11
CA PHE A 89 -8.20 -20.50 4.39
C PHE A 89 -8.04 -20.32 2.87
N LEU A 90 -8.65 -19.25 2.31
CA LEU A 90 -8.60 -19.00 0.87
C LEU A 90 -7.22 -18.59 0.37
N CYS A 91 -6.45 -17.85 1.18
CA CYS A 91 -5.09 -17.47 0.84
C CYS A 91 -4.16 -18.68 0.84
N GLU A 92 -4.33 -19.60 1.80
CA GLU A 92 -3.59 -20.87 1.83
C GLU A 92 -3.93 -21.74 0.60
N GLU A 93 -5.21 -21.89 0.25
CA GLU A 93 -5.65 -22.64 -0.94
C GLU A 93 -5.04 -22.06 -2.24
N LYS A 94 -4.89 -20.74 -2.29
CA LYS A 94 -4.29 -20.02 -3.42
C LYS A 94 -2.77 -19.94 -3.33
N GLU A 95 -2.12 -20.51 -2.33
CA GLU A 95 -0.68 -20.40 -2.12
C GLU A 95 -0.21 -18.93 -2.13
N CYS A 96 -1.01 -18.01 -1.56
CA CYS A 96 -0.65 -16.61 -1.45
C CYS A 96 0.59 -16.44 -0.55
N GLU A 97 1.43 -15.47 -0.88
CA GLU A 97 2.65 -15.18 -0.13
C GLU A 97 2.58 -13.84 0.56
N PHE A 98 3.05 -13.78 1.80
CA PHE A 98 2.99 -12.58 2.61
C PHE A 98 4.40 -12.13 3.00
N LEU A 99 4.79 -10.95 2.55
CA LEU A 99 6.07 -10.32 2.82
C LEU A 99 5.91 -9.28 3.94
N ALA A 100 6.62 -9.50 5.04
CA ALA A 100 6.79 -8.48 6.07
C ALA A 100 7.99 -7.59 5.73
N LEU A 101 7.75 -6.28 5.67
CA LEU A 101 8.73 -5.27 5.26
C LEU A 101 8.64 -4.05 6.16
N GLN A 102 9.69 -3.25 6.20
CA GLN A 102 9.61 -1.98 6.91
C GLN A 102 8.65 -1.03 6.20
N ALA A 103 7.98 -0.14 6.94
CA ALA A 103 6.98 0.76 6.36
C ALA A 103 7.53 1.59 5.19
N TYR A 104 8.78 2.07 5.30
CA TYR A 104 9.45 2.84 4.24
C TYR A 104 9.84 2.02 3.01
N GLU A 105 9.77 0.68 3.07
CA GLU A 105 10.07 -0.22 1.96
C GLU A 105 8.83 -0.51 1.09
N LEU A 106 7.62 -0.27 1.61
CA LEU A 106 6.36 -0.61 0.94
C LEU A 106 6.15 0.16 -0.38
N GLY A 107 6.62 1.40 -0.48
CA GLY A 107 6.58 2.16 -1.72
C GLY A 107 7.36 1.47 -2.84
N ILE A 108 8.50 0.84 -2.53
CA ILE A 108 9.28 0.09 -3.53
C ILE A 108 8.50 -1.12 -4.03
N CYS A 109 7.77 -1.81 -3.16
CA CYS A 109 6.90 -2.91 -3.55
C CYS A 109 5.80 -2.47 -4.55
N LYS A 110 5.26 -1.25 -4.42
CA LYS A 110 4.33 -0.68 -5.42
C LYS A 110 4.99 -0.52 -6.79
N ALA A 111 6.26 -0.14 -6.84
CA ALA A 111 7.00 -0.05 -8.10
C ALA A 111 7.04 -1.40 -8.83
N PHE A 112 7.18 -2.50 -8.09
CA PHE A 112 7.11 -3.88 -8.61
C PHE A 112 5.69 -4.40 -8.84
N SER A 113 4.66 -3.56 -8.67
CA SER A 113 3.24 -3.93 -8.76
C SER A 113 2.84 -5.06 -7.79
N LEU A 114 3.50 -5.14 -6.63
CA LEU A 114 3.11 -6.02 -5.54
C LEU A 114 1.93 -5.41 -4.78
N ASN A 115 1.04 -6.26 -4.24
CA ASN A 115 -0.13 -5.78 -3.51
C ASN A 115 0.27 -5.31 -2.11
N ILE A 116 -0.13 -4.10 -1.75
CA ILE A 116 0.11 -3.54 -0.41
C ILE A 116 -1.19 -3.57 0.38
N LEU A 117 -1.19 -4.29 1.49
CA LEU A 117 -2.33 -4.34 2.40
C LEU A 117 -2.43 -3.04 3.23
N LYS A 118 -3.61 -2.81 3.82
CA LYS A 118 -3.93 -1.63 4.63
C LYS A 118 -3.95 -1.92 6.13
N GLY A 119 -3.85 -3.18 6.53
CA GLY A 119 -3.89 -3.56 7.95
C GLY A 119 -5.31 -3.55 8.52
N ASN A 120 -6.31 -3.65 7.65
CA ASN A 120 -7.71 -3.71 8.04
C ASN A 120 -8.41 -4.71 7.15
N ILE A 121 -8.96 -5.77 7.76
CA ILE A 121 -9.50 -6.90 7.01
C ILE A 121 -10.67 -6.52 6.11
N PHE A 122 -11.49 -5.54 6.52
CA PHE A 122 -12.64 -5.10 5.73
C PHE A 122 -12.20 -4.34 4.48
N VAL A 123 -11.12 -3.56 4.58
CA VAL A 123 -10.53 -2.85 3.44
C VAL A 123 -9.78 -3.82 2.51
N ASP A 124 -9.04 -4.75 3.08
CA ASP A 124 -8.18 -5.70 2.35
C ASP A 124 -8.95 -6.89 1.76
N PHE A 125 -10.20 -7.10 2.20
CA PHE A 125 -11.05 -8.23 1.81
C PHE A 125 -11.09 -8.45 0.31
N ASN A 126 -11.32 -7.39 -0.46
CA ASN A 126 -11.52 -7.52 -1.90
C ASN A 126 -10.26 -7.93 -2.65
N SER A 127 -9.10 -7.43 -2.24
CA SER A 127 -7.81 -7.85 -2.81
C SER A 127 -7.52 -9.31 -2.48
N LEU A 128 -7.75 -9.73 -1.23
CA LEU A 128 -7.49 -11.10 -0.78
C LEU A 128 -8.46 -12.12 -1.39
N ILE A 129 -9.74 -11.76 -1.53
CA ILE A 129 -10.75 -12.66 -2.10
C ILE A 129 -10.55 -12.88 -3.60
N LYS A 130 -10.12 -11.85 -4.32
CA LYS A 130 -9.84 -11.88 -5.77
C LYS A 130 -8.41 -12.34 -6.07
N ALA A 131 -7.62 -12.67 -5.05
CA ALA A 131 -6.26 -13.12 -5.20
C ALA A 131 -6.16 -14.32 -6.15
N LYS A 132 -5.14 -14.31 -6.99
CA LYS A 132 -4.75 -15.41 -7.86
C LYS A 132 -3.78 -16.34 -7.14
N LYS A 133 -3.58 -17.51 -7.74
CA LYS A 133 -2.58 -18.47 -7.25
C LYS A 133 -1.19 -17.83 -7.18
N GLY A 134 -0.51 -17.95 -6.04
CA GLY A 134 0.84 -17.42 -5.84
C GLY A 134 0.93 -15.90 -5.74
N GLU A 135 -0.19 -15.20 -5.54
CA GLU A 135 -0.19 -13.74 -5.45
C GLU A 135 0.50 -13.25 -4.17
N ILE A 136 1.30 -12.19 -4.30
CA ILE A 136 2.16 -11.66 -3.24
C ILE A 136 1.51 -10.42 -2.62
N PHE A 137 1.38 -10.45 -1.29
CA PHE A 137 0.90 -9.36 -0.46
C PHE A 137 2.02 -8.86 0.46
N CYS A 138 2.12 -7.56 0.63
CA CYS A 138 3.15 -6.91 1.44
C CYS A 138 2.49 -6.03 2.50
N PHE A 139 3.02 -6.08 3.72
CA PHE A 139 2.65 -5.14 4.78
C PHE A 139 3.77 -4.99 5.82
N SER A 140 3.62 -4.02 6.71
CA SER A 140 4.62 -3.74 7.76
C SER A 140 4.30 -4.32 9.12
N ASP A 141 3.03 -4.60 9.43
CA ASP A 141 2.65 -5.27 10.67
C ASP A 141 2.68 -6.80 10.49
N GLU A 142 3.70 -7.43 11.06
CA GLU A 142 3.85 -8.88 11.07
C GLU A 142 2.68 -9.60 11.75
N ASN A 143 2.09 -9.02 12.81
CA ASN A 143 0.99 -9.66 13.54
C ASN A 143 -0.25 -9.73 12.67
N TYR A 144 -0.55 -8.69 11.91
CA TYR A 144 -1.66 -8.68 10.96
C TYR A 144 -1.45 -9.74 9.86
N LEU A 145 -0.24 -9.83 9.30
CA LEU A 145 0.06 -10.83 8.28
C LEU A 145 -0.05 -12.27 8.82
N LEU A 146 0.42 -12.53 10.05
CA LEU A 146 0.34 -13.84 10.70
C LEU A 146 -1.10 -14.29 11.03
N GLN A 147 -2.07 -13.38 11.02
CA GLN A 147 -3.48 -13.76 11.08
C GLN A 147 -3.96 -14.38 9.76
N LEU A 148 -3.34 -14.03 8.63
CA LEU A 148 -3.72 -14.43 7.28
C LEU A 148 -2.93 -15.62 6.74
N CYS A 149 -1.77 -15.95 7.31
CA CYS A 149 -0.94 -17.07 6.85
C CYS A 149 -0.29 -17.84 8.01
N ALA A 150 0.21 -19.05 7.72
CA ALA A 150 0.96 -19.84 8.70
C ALA A 150 2.42 -19.36 8.88
N SER A 151 3.02 -18.80 7.83
CA SER A 151 4.40 -18.34 7.83
C SER A 151 4.60 -17.13 6.94
N LEU A 152 5.44 -16.20 7.39
CA LEU A 152 5.85 -15.03 6.63
C LEU A 152 7.01 -15.38 5.71
N THR A 153 6.97 -14.84 4.50
CA THR A 153 8.09 -14.88 3.57
C THR A 153 9.07 -13.77 3.95
N ILE A 154 10.32 -14.15 4.22
CA ILE A 154 11.40 -13.22 4.55
C ILE A 154 12.28 -13.04 3.31
N LEU A 155 12.48 -11.79 2.90
CA LEU A 155 13.40 -11.48 1.81
C LEU A 155 14.84 -11.79 2.21
N LYS A 156 15.45 -12.73 1.48
CA LYS A 156 16.88 -13.05 1.60
C LYS A 156 17.73 -11.83 1.26
N GLU A 157 18.90 -11.75 1.88
CA GLU A 157 19.90 -10.76 1.48
C GLU A 157 20.34 -11.03 0.03
N ALA A 158 20.50 -9.96 -0.74
CA ALA A 158 20.90 -10.02 -2.15
C ALA A 158 22.23 -9.29 -2.33
N ASN A 159 23.12 -9.89 -3.11
CA ASN A 159 24.39 -9.24 -3.47
C ASN A 159 24.12 -8.16 -4.51
N PHE A 160 24.57 -6.94 -4.24
CA PHE A 160 24.50 -5.83 -5.18
C PHE A 160 25.71 -4.92 -5.06
N THR A 161 26.06 -4.26 -6.17
CA THR A 161 27.13 -3.27 -6.24
C THR A 161 26.58 -1.97 -6.76
N LEU A 162 26.72 -0.89 -6.00
CA LEU A 162 26.46 0.47 -6.47
C LEU A 162 27.63 0.93 -7.34
N LEU A 163 27.35 1.33 -8.58
CA LEU A 163 28.39 1.72 -9.54
C LEU A 163 28.58 3.24 -9.62
N SER A 164 27.54 4.03 -9.35
CA SER A 164 27.67 5.47 -9.24
C SER A 164 26.70 6.05 -8.21
N ARG A 165 27.14 7.13 -7.55
CA ARG A 165 26.33 7.96 -6.64
C ARG A 165 26.31 9.41 -7.13
N SER A 166 26.34 9.63 -8.45
CA SER A 166 26.47 10.98 -9.01
C SER A 166 25.27 11.87 -8.72
N SER A 167 24.10 11.28 -8.39
CA SER A 167 22.90 11.99 -7.94
C SER A 167 22.24 11.25 -6.76
N PHE A 168 21.49 11.98 -5.93
CA PHE A 168 20.76 11.39 -4.79
C PHE A 168 19.54 10.60 -5.26
N PHE A 169 19.03 10.94 -6.43
CA PHE A 169 17.75 10.46 -6.94
C PHE A 169 17.89 9.47 -8.11
N PHE A 170 19.13 9.22 -8.54
CA PHE A 170 19.42 8.21 -9.55
C PHE A 170 20.36 7.15 -9.03
N THR A 171 20.01 5.90 -9.28
CA THR A 171 20.81 4.75 -8.88
C THR A 171 21.28 3.98 -10.10
N THR A 172 22.59 3.73 -10.18
CA THR A 172 23.15 2.72 -11.09
C THR A 172 23.72 1.59 -10.25
N LEU A 173 23.21 0.38 -10.46
CA LEU A 173 23.63 -0.79 -9.71
C LEU A 173 23.76 -2.04 -10.58
N VAL A 174 24.52 -3.00 -10.08
CA VAL A 174 24.51 -4.39 -10.55
C VAL A 174 23.94 -5.26 -9.44
N CYS A 175 22.89 -6.01 -9.72
CA CYS A 175 22.38 -7.06 -8.84
C CYS A 175 21.93 -8.25 -9.69
N ASP A 176 22.12 -9.47 -9.19
CA ASP A 176 21.75 -10.70 -9.90
C ASP A 176 22.31 -10.87 -11.32
N ASN A 177 23.52 -10.36 -11.54
CA ASN A 177 24.21 -10.26 -12.84
C ASN A 177 23.48 -9.40 -13.89
N LEU A 178 22.52 -8.58 -13.45
CA LEU A 178 21.83 -7.61 -14.27
C LEU A 178 22.37 -6.21 -13.97
N TYR A 179 22.60 -5.44 -15.03
CA TYR A 179 23.06 -4.05 -14.95
C TYR A 179 21.88 -3.10 -15.10
N PHE A 180 21.60 -2.33 -14.05
CA PHE A 180 20.56 -1.32 -14.02
C PHE A 180 21.19 0.07 -14.08
N LYS A 181 20.97 0.77 -15.19
CA LYS A 181 21.55 2.10 -15.42
C LYS A 181 20.55 3.20 -15.11
N ASN A 182 20.96 4.16 -14.29
CA ASN A 182 20.25 5.42 -14.06
C ASN A 182 18.76 5.25 -13.69
N LEU A 183 18.46 4.31 -12.78
CA LEU A 183 17.12 4.14 -12.23
C LEU A 183 16.70 5.43 -11.51
N ASN A 184 15.49 5.94 -11.78
CA ASN A 184 14.91 7.06 -11.05
C ASN A 184 14.47 6.61 -9.65
N LEU A 185 15.46 6.29 -8.83
CA LEU A 185 15.31 5.74 -7.50
C LEU A 185 16.46 6.26 -6.63
N PRO A 186 16.17 6.77 -5.42
CA PRO A 186 17.23 7.15 -4.48
C PRO A 186 18.09 5.96 -4.05
N PHE A 187 19.40 6.16 -3.95
CA PHE A 187 20.36 5.05 -3.71
C PHE A 187 20.15 4.33 -2.38
N ILE A 188 19.49 4.97 -1.41
CA ILE A 188 19.13 4.38 -0.12
C ILE A 188 18.17 3.18 -0.28
N TYR A 189 17.42 3.13 -1.38
CA TYR A 189 16.52 2.03 -1.71
C TYR A 189 17.18 0.91 -2.54
N ALA A 190 18.46 1.03 -2.91
CA ALA A 190 19.13 0.05 -3.75
C ALA A 190 19.17 -1.35 -3.11
N LYS A 191 19.33 -1.41 -1.78
CA LYS A 191 19.34 -2.67 -1.03
C LYS A 191 18.00 -3.40 -1.16
N ILE A 192 16.90 -2.74 -0.81
CA ILE A 192 15.56 -3.37 -0.88
C ILE A 192 15.18 -3.70 -2.33
N PHE A 193 15.53 -2.84 -3.29
CA PHE A 193 15.36 -3.12 -4.71
C PHE A 193 16.04 -4.45 -5.11
N ALA A 194 17.30 -4.64 -4.72
CA ALA A 194 18.03 -5.87 -4.99
C ALA A 194 17.40 -7.10 -4.31
N LYS A 195 16.91 -6.96 -3.06
CA LYS A 195 16.23 -8.06 -2.34
C LYS A 195 14.93 -8.48 -3.04
N ILE A 196 14.11 -7.52 -3.50
CA ILE A 196 12.88 -7.82 -4.24
C ILE A 196 13.20 -8.44 -5.61
N MET A 197 14.19 -7.91 -6.32
CA MET A 197 14.65 -8.47 -7.59
C MET A 197 15.05 -9.95 -7.46
N PHE A 198 15.87 -10.25 -6.45
CA PHE A 198 16.33 -11.61 -6.17
C PHE A 198 15.15 -12.54 -5.86
N TYR A 199 14.24 -12.08 -5.01
CA TYR A 199 13.04 -12.83 -4.63
C TYR A 199 12.14 -13.14 -5.84
N LEU A 200 11.83 -12.14 -6.69
CA LEU A 200 11.01 -12.36 -7.89
C LEU A 200 11.68 -13.27 -8.91
N LYS A 201 13.03 -13.26 -8.96
CA LYS A 201 13.82 -14.18 -9.77
C LYS A 201 13.66 -15.63 -9.30
N GLU A 202 13.79 -15.87 -8.00
CA GLU A 202 13.58 -17.21 -7.41
C GLU A 202 12.18 -17.76 -7.72
N LYS A 203 11.18 -16.86 -7.83
CA LYS A 203 9.79 -17.20 -8.16
C LYS A 203 9.50 -17.34 -9.66
N ASN A 204 10.48 -17.17 -10.54
CA ASN A 204 10.27 -17.13 -12.00
C ASN A 204 9.17 -16.15 -12.44
N THR A 205 8.99 -15.05 -11.70
CA THR A 205 7.98 -14.04 -12.00
C THR A 205 8.54 -13.05 -13.01
N LYS A 206 7.72 -12.60 -13.97
CA LYS A 206 8.12 -11.59 -14.94
C LYS A 206 8.51 -10.30 -14.21
N MET A 207 9.77 -9.88 -14.37
CA MET A 207 10.28 -8.67 -13.74
C MET A 207 9.88 -7.44 -14.55
N SER A 208 9.07 -6.58 -13.96
CA SER A 208 8.79 -5.22 -14.44
C SER A 208 8.61 -4.31 -13.26
N PHE A 209 9.16 -3.10 -13.34
CA PHE A 209 9.00 -2.10 -12.30
C PHE A 209 8.74 -0.72 -12.91
N ASP A 210 7.96 0.09 -12.19
CA ASP A 210 7.61 1.46 -12.55
C ASP A 210 7.71 2.34 -11.29
N PHE A 211 8.78 3.13 -11.20
CA PHE A 211 9.03 3.98 -10.03
C PHE A 211 8.04 5.14 -9.89
N ASN A 212 7.24 5.45 -10.91
CA ASN A 212 6.18 6.46 -10.79
C ASN A 212 5.05 5.99 -9.86
N LYS A 213 4.98 4.69 -9.54
CA LYS A 213 4.03 4.13 -8.57
C LYS A 213 4.47 4.31 -7.11
N ILE A 214 5.69 4.79 -6.87
CA ILE A 214 6.15 5.13 -5.53
C ILE A 214 5.49 6.45 -5.12
N ASP A 215 4.80 6.43 -3.99
CA ASP A 215 4.02 7.53 -3.43
C ASP A 215 4.45 7.88 -1.99
N ASP A 216 5.44 7.17 -1.44
CA ASP A 216 5.97 7.40 -0.09
C ASP A 216 6.82 8.68 0.01
N PHE A 217 7.27 9.22 -1.14
CA PHE A 217 7.96 10.49 -1.22
C PHE A 217 7.74 11.18 -2.58
N LYS A 218 7.89 12.50 -2.61
CA LYS A 218 7.97 13.30 -3.84
C LYS A 218 9.17 14.25 -3.77
N ILE A 219 9.74 14.55 -4.93
CA ILE A 219 10.91 15.43 -5.05
C ILE A 219 10.53 16.62 -5.91
N TYR A 220 10.64 17.82 -5.34
CA TYR A 220 10.37 19.08 -6.05
C TYR A 220 11.66 19.89 -6.14
N PHE A 221 12.09 20.17 -7.36
CA PHE A 221 13.17 21.12 -7.61
C PHE A 221 12.62 22.54 -7.53
N MET A 222 13.42 23.46 -6.97
CA MET A 222 12.98 24.83 -6.69
C MET A 222 13.80 25.81 -7.51
N ASP A 223 13.15 26.68 -8.29
CA ASP A 223 13.83 27.76 -9.00
C ASP A 223 14.36 28.85 -8.04
N GLU A 224 14.98 29.90 -8.58
CA GLU A 224 15.50 31.02 -7.79
C GLU A 224 14.41 31.79 -7.03
N ASN A 225 13.16 31.74 -7.50
CA ASN A 225 11.99 32.37 -6.91
C ASN A 225 11.27 31.45 -5.90
N PHE A 226 11.82 30.26 -5.62
CA PHE A 226 11.18 29.21 -4.81
C PHE A 226 9.85 28.72 -5.38
N ASN A 227 9.71 28.65 -6.71
CA ASN A 227 8.63 27.93 -7.35
C ASN A 227 9.09 26.53 -7.77
N ILE A 228 8.15 25.58 -7.82
CA ILE A 228 8.41 24.24 -8.35
C ILE A 228 8.83 24.34 -9.81
N SER A 229 9.99 23.76 -10.13
CA SER A 229 10.58 23.72 -11.47
C SER A 229 10.68 22.28 -12.00
N GLU A 230 11.09 22.14 -13.26
CA GLU A 230 11.29 20.83 -13.88
C GLU A 230 12.34 20.00 -13.12
N PHE A 231 12.16 18.69 -13.09
CA PHE A 231 13.06 17.79 -12.37
C PHE A 231 14.52 17.93 -12.85
N GLY A 232 15.45 18.18 -11.91
CA GLY A 232 16.88 18.31 -12.20
C GLY A 232 17.32 19.67 -12.77
N SER A 233 16.38 20.60 -12.99
CA SER A 233 16.67 21.95 -13.52
C SER A 233 17.32 22.91 -12.52
N SER A 234 17.26 22.58 -11.23
CA SER A 234 17.79 23.42 -10.14
C SER A 234 18.82 22.69 -9.28
N ALA A 235 19.67 23.47 -8.62
CA ALA A 235 20.59 22.98 -7.60
C ALA A 235 19.89 22.65 -6.27
N ARG A 236 18.68 23.17 -6.03
CA ARG A 236 17.93 22.96 -4.79
C ARG A 236 16.69 22.10 -5.02
N ALA A 237 16.42 21.19 -4.09
CA ALA A 237 15.18 20.43 -4.08
C ALA A 237 14.65 20.19 -2.66
N PHE A 238 13.32 20.18 -2.55
CA PHE A 238 12.61 19.66 -1.40
C PHE A 238 12.23 18.19 -1.64
N ILE A 239 12.39 17.38 -0.60
CA ILE A 239 11.96 15.99 -0.56
C ILE A 239 10.82 15.94 0.44
N ILE A 240 9.61 15.69 -0.04
CA ILE A 240 8.41 15.64 0.80
C ILE A 240 8.09 14.18 1.05
N VAL A 241 7.83 13.83 2.30
CA VAL A 241 7.35 12.51 2.73
C VAL A 241 6.09 12.70 3.57
N SER A 242 5.17 11.75 3.51
CA SER A 242 3.87 11.85 4.18
C SER A 242 3.76 11.07 5.50
N ASN A 243 4.80 10.34 5.89
CA ASN A 243 4.80 9.55 7.11
C ASN A 243 6.15 9.57 7.85
N GLN A 244 6.08 9.43 9.18
CA GLN A 244 7.24 9.53 10.07
C GLN A 244 8.29 8.45 9.80
N ASN A 245 7.89 7.21 9.51
CA ASN A 245 8.84 6.11 9.27
C ASN A 245 9.72 6.37 8.05
N THR A 246 9.14 6.91 6.97
CA THR A 246 9.90 7.32 5.79
C THR A 246 10.78 8.54 6.11
N PHE A 247 10.27 9.51 6.89
CA PHE A 247 11.08 10.66 7.30
C PHE A 247 12.34 10.24 8.06
N ASP A 248 12.19 9.40 9.08
CA ASP A 248 13.28 8.92 9.92
C ASP A 248 14.29 8.11 9.09
N PHE A 249 13.80 7.25 8.18
CA PHE A 249 14.65 6.48 7.27
C PHE A 249 15.51 7.39 6.38
N TRP A 250 14.91 8.43 5.78
CA TRP A 250 15.65 9.38 4.95
C TRP A 250 16.64 10.20 5.79
N GLN A 251 16.21 10.73 6.93
CA GLN A 251 17.06 11.53 7.81
C GLN A 251 18.32 10.74 8.23
N GLU A 252 18.16 9.51 8.69
CA GLU A 252 19.27 8.69 9.17
C GLU A 252 20.24 8.31 8.03
N ASN A 253 19.73 7.97 6.84
CA ASN A 253 20.58 7.58 5.71
C ASN A 253 21.28 8.77 5.04
N PHE A 254 20.77 10.00 5.20
CA PHE A 254 21.32 11.21 4.60
C PHE A 254 22.03 12.16 5.59
N LYS A 255 22.08 11.85 6.90
CA LYS A 255 22.62 12.77 7.93
C LYS A 255 24.03 13.31 7.67
N ASN A 256 24.89 12.53 7.02
CA ASN A 256 26.29 12.91 6.76
C ASN A 256 26.52 13.55 5.39
N ILE A 257 25.44 13.79 4.65
CA ILE A 257 25.53 14.24 3.27
C ILE A 257 25.53 15.77 3.21
N LYS A 258 26.60 16.33 2.63
CA LYS A 258 26.80 17.79 2.56
C LYS A 258 25.64 18.47 1.83
N GLY A 259 25.04 19.45 2.49
CA GLY A 259 23.91 20.23 1.95
C GLY A 259 22.55 19.55 2.07
N PHE A 260 22.47 18.37 2.68
CA PHE A 260 21.20 17.80 3.11
C PHE A 260 20.78 18.42 4.46
N ARG A 261 19.50 18.76 4.58
CA ARG A 261 18.90 19.35 5.78
C ARG A 261 17.52 18.75 6.03
N THR A 262 17.01 18.85 7.25
CA THR A 262 15.62 18.52 7.58
C THR A 262 14.85 19.76 8.02
N ALA A 263 13.58 19.82 7.67
CA ALA A 263 12.66 20.83 8.17
C ALA A 263 11.38 20.18 8.70
N LEU A 264 10.91 20.65 9.86
CA LEU A 264 9.70 20.17 10.51
C LEU A 264 8.87 21.34 11.03
N HIS A 265 7.55 21.19 10.93
CA HIS A 265 6.61 22.19 11.44
C HIS A 265 6.68 22.28 12.96
N ASN A 266 6.93 23.48 13.50
CA ASN A 266 6.99 23.79 14.93
C ASN A 266 7.83 22.79 15.77
N SER A 267 8.99 22.36 15.26
CA SER A 267 9.81 21.34 15.93
C SER A 267 11.27 21.78 16.06
N LEU A 268 11.83 21.56 17.24
CA LEU A 268 13.25 21.81 17.54
C LEU A 268 14.16 20.62 17.21
N PHE A 269 13.60 19.49 16.76
CA PHE A 269 14.35 18.26 16.45
C PHE A 269 14.74 18.16 14.96
N CYS A 270 14.98 19.29 14.31
CA CYS A 270 15.35 19.38 12.89
C CYS A 270 16.34 20.52 12.64
N ASP A 271 16.89 20.61 11.42
CA ASP A 271 17.77 21.72 11.07
C ASP A 271 17.00 23.05 10.92
N PHE A 272 15.75 22.99 10.46
CA PHE A 272 14.89 24.17 10.23
C PHE A 272 13.47 23.97 10.75
N SER A 273 13.08 24.75 11.75
CA SER A 273 11.66 24.85 12.16
C SER A 273 10.93 25.87 11.29
N TYR A 274 9.67 25.60 10.96
CA TYR A 274 8.77 26.55 10.29
C TYR A 274 7.37 26.53 10.91
N ASP A 275 6.67 27.68 10.83
CA ASP A 275 5.30 27.82 11.35
C ASP A 275 4.29 27.72 10.20
N LYS A 276 4.65 28.20 9.01
CA LYS A 276 3.86 28.13 7.78
C LYS A 276 4.75 27.67 6.63
N LEU A 277 4.15 27.02 5.63
CA LEU A 277 4.89 26.57 4.44
C LEU A 277 5.64 27.72 3.76
N LEU A 278 5.05 28.92 3.69
CA LEU A 278 5.71 30.12 3.16
C LEU A 278 7.06 30.44 3.81
N ASP A 279 7.26 30.09 5.08
CA ASP A 279 8.51 30.35 5.79
C ASP A 279 9.68 29.57 5.16
N LEU A 280 9.38 28.47 4.45
CA LEU A 280 10.39 27.68 3.74
C LEU A 280 11.11 28.48 2.64
N LYS A 281 10.49 29.55 2.09
CA LYS A 281 11.12 30.45 1.12
C LYS A 281 12.31 31.21 1.71
N ASN A 282 12.36 31.33 3.04
CA ASN A 282 13.44 32.01 3.75
C ASN A 282 14.62 31.09 4.07
N LEU A 283 14.50 29.77 3.83
CA LEU A 283 15.56 28.82 4.11
C LEU A 283 16.76 29.04 3.20
N LYS A 284 17.94 29.11 3.81
CA LYS A 284 19.22 29.29 3.11
C LYS A 284 20.14 28.11 3.41
N ASN A 285 21.17 27.97 2.58
CA ASN A 285 22.28 27.03 2.81
C ASN A 285 21.89 25.54 2.82
N PHE A 286 20.95 25.15 1.97
CA PHE A 286 20.67 23.74 1.67
C PHE A 286 20.76 23.47 0.17
N LYS A 287 21.05 22.22 -0.16
CA LYS A 287 20.94 21.64 -1.49
C LYS A 287 19.70 20.74 -1.57
N TYR A 288 19.47 19.96 -0.53
CA TYR A 288 18.31 19.11 -0.39
C TYR A 288 17.71 19.30 1.00
N CYS A 289 16.40 19.45 1.09
CA CYS A 289 15.72 19.58 2.37
C CYS A 289 14.57 18.58 2.46
N LEU A 290 14.58 17.73 3.49
CA LEU A 290 13.54 16.74 3.77
C LEU A 290 12.44 17.36 4.64
N LEU A 291 11.17 17.12 4.29
CA LEU A 291 10.00 17.58 5.02
C LEU A 291 9.01 16.45 5.25
N LEU A 292 8.42 16.44 6.44
CA LEU A 292 7.22 15.66 6.73
C LEU A 292 6.00 16.56 6.53
N GLU A 293 5.31 16.41 5.40
CA GLU A 293 4.23 17.32 5.01
C GLU A 293 3.27 16.67 4.00
N ASP A 294 2.05 17.23 3.90
CA ASP A 294 1.10 16.84 2.85
C ASP A 294 1.53 17.35 1.46
N TYR A 295 1.45 16.49 0.45
CA TYR A 295 1.88 16.82 -0.91
C TYR A 295 1.02 17.90 -1.56
N GLU A 296 -0.30 17.86 -1.36
CA GLU A 296 -1.21 18.81 -2.00
C GLU A 296 -1.09 20.20 -1.38
N ALA A 297 -0.88 20.27 -0.06
CA ALA A 297 -0.60 21.50 0.65
C ALA A 297 0.70 22.14 0.14
N PHE A 298 1.77 21.35 0.00
CA PHE A 298 3.05 21.84 -0.53
C PHE A 298 2.91 22.31 -1.99
N GLU A 299 2.31 21.51 -2.87
CA GLU A 299 2.11 21.89 -4.27
C GLU A 299 1.28 23.19 -4.38
N ARG A 300 0.23 23.36 -3.59
CA ARG A 300 -0.61 24.57 -3.63
C ARG A 300 0.16 25.84 -3.31
N GLU A 301 1.11 25.77 -2.40
CA GLU A 301 1.88 26.93 -1.94
C GLU A 301 3.02 27.31 -2.90
N PHE A 302 3.62 26.31 -3.55
CA PHE A 302 4.87 26.50 -4.31
C PHE A 302 4.73 26.31 -5.82
N LYS A 303 3.55 25.97 -6.31
CA LYS A 303 3.29 25.85 -7.76
C LYS A 303 3.18 27.24 -8.37
N ASN A 304 3.85 27.41 -9.51
CA ASN A 304 3.87 28.68 -10.23
C ASN A 304 2.49 28.92 -10.89
N GLU A 305 1.75 29.96 -10.47
CA GLU A 305 0.46 30.31 -11.07
C GLU A 305 0.60 30.97 -12.47
N GLU A 306 1.77 31.48 -12.83
CA GLU A 306 1.98 32.26 -14.08
C GLU A 306 2.13 31.40 -15.36
N ASN A 307 2.20 30.07 -15.26
CA ASN A 307 2.24 29.16 -16.42
C ASN A 307 0.84 28.71 -16.91
N GLN A 308 -0.23 29.43 -16.55
CA GLN A 308 -1.55 29.32 -17.21
C GLN A 308 -1.74 30.34 -18.34
N SER A 309 -0.67 30.69 -19.06
CA SER A 309 -0.83 31.34 -20.36
C SER A 309 -1.27 30.26 -21.36
N PRO A 310 -2.42 30.37 -22.06
CA PRO A 310 -2.75 29.43 -23.11
C PRO A 310 -1.62 29.45 -24.14
N SER A 311 -1.03 28.28 -24.41
CA SER A 311 -0.09 28.14 -25.52
C SER A 311 -0.70 28.78 -26.76
N LEU A 312 -0.06 29.84 -27.26
CA LEU A 312 -0.42 30.49 -28.53
C LEU A 312 -0.04 29.64 -29.75
N PHE A 313 0.43 28.41 -29.54
CA PHE A 313 0.65 27.44 -30.60
C PHE A 313 -0.03 26.11 -30.25
N LEU A 314 -1.21 25.92 -30.84
CA LEU A 314 -1.71 24.60 -31.19
C LEU A 314 -0.89 24.08 -32.37
N ASN A 315 -0.22 22.93 -32.19
CA ASN A 315 -0.13 21.83 -33.15
C ASN A 315 0.61 20.63 -32.55
#